data_AF-A0A661AY15-F1
#
_entry.id   AF-A0A661AY15-F1
#
_cell.length_a   1.000
_cell.length_b   1.000
_cell.length_c   1.000
_cell.angle_alpha   90.00
_cell.angle_beta   90.00
_cell.angle_gamma   90.00
#
_symmetry.space_group_name_H-M   'P 1'
#
loop_
_entity.id
_entity.type
_entity.pdbx_description
1 polymer ?
#
loop_
_entity_poly.entity_id
_entity_poly.type
_entity_poly.pdbx_seq_one_letter_code
_entity_poly.pdbx_strand_id
1 'polypeptide(L)'
;VDEYKLPDGRKIYLLAEGRLVNLSAAEGHPACVMDMSFSNQALAVEYILREGKNLEKKVYILPPEIDERIARLKLESMGIEIDKLTPEQLEYLSSWELGT
;
A
#
# COMPACT_ATOMS: atom_id res chain seq x y z
N VAL A 1 -12.33 -25.62 -9.18
CA VAL A 1 -13.54 -25.01 -9.79
C VAL A 1 -14.62 -26.04 -9.66
N ASP A 2 -15.70 -25.69 -8.99
CA ASP A 2 -16.74 -26.64 -8.61
C ASP A 2 -18.07 -26.25 -9.29
N GLU A 3 -18.71 -27.18 -9.99
CA GLU A 3 -20.02 -26.96 -10.62
C GLU A 3 -21.14 -27.39 -9.65
N TYR A 4 -22.06 -26.47 -9.38
CA TYR A 4 -23.30 -26.74 -8.65
C TYR A 4 -24.48 -26.63 -9.61
N LYS A 5 -25.29 -27.68 -9.71
CA LYS A 5 -26.55 -27.68 -10.47
C LYS A 5 -27.69 -27.32 -9.54
N LEU A 6 -28.46 -26.29 -9.90
CA LEU A 6 -29.63 -25.86 -9.16
C LEU A 6 -30.89 -26.65 -9.58
N PRO A 7 -31.92 -26.75 -8.73
CA PRO A 7 -33.16 -27.46 -9.05
C PRO A 7 -33.90 -26.96 -10.29
N ASP A 8 -33.69 -25.71 -10.69
CA ASP A 8 -34.28 -25.09 -11.90
C ASP A 8 -33.44 -25.28 -13.17
N GLY A 9 -32.36 -26.07 -13.10
CA GLY A 9 -31.50 -26.39 -14.24
C GLY A 9 -30.34 -25.42 -14.47
N ARG A 10 -30.25 -24.32 -13.71
CA ARG A 10 -29.09 -23.42 -13.78
C ARG A 10 -27.83 -24.08 -13.21
N LYS A 11 -26.66 -23.64 -13.68
CA LYS A 11 -25.34 -24.08 -13.20
C LYS A 11 -24.58 -22.91 -12.59
N ILE A 12 -23.97 -23.13 -11.44
CA ILE A 12 -23.07 -22.18 -10.79
C ILE A 12 -21.67 -22.78 -10.77
N TYR A 13 -20.67 -22.01 -11.16
CA TYR A 13 -19.26 -22.39 -11.01
C TYR A 13 -18.67 -21.62 -9.84
N LEU A 14 -18.35 -22.33 -8.76
CA LEU A 14 -17.67 -21.77 -7.61
C LEU A 14 -16.16 -21.85 -7.84
N LEU A 15 -15.50 -20.72 -7.71
CA LEU A 15 -14.04 -20.64 -7.74
C LEU A 15 -13.49 -20.67 -6.32
N ALA A 16 -12.37 -21.36 -6.15
CA ALA A 16 -11.62 -21.41 -4.90
C ALA A 16 -12.45 -21.76 -3.64
N GLU A 17 -13.55 -22.50 -3.77
CA GLU A 17 -14.48 -22.78 -2.65
C GLU A 17 -14.96 -21.51 -1.92
N GLY A 18 -15.01 -20.36 -2.61
CA GLY A 18 -15.33 -19.06 -2.01
C GLY A 18 -14.20 -18.38 -1.24
N ARG A 19 -12.99 -18.95 -1.25
CA ARG A 19 -11.77 -18.33 -0.71
C ARG A 19 -11.26 -17.23 -1.66
N LEU A 20 -10.15 -16.60 -1.26
CA LEU A 20 -9.48 -15.57 -2.05
C LEU A 20 -9.01 -16.15 -3.39
N VAL A 21 -9.80 -15.91 -4.43
CA VAL A 21 -9.60 -16.50 -5.77
C VAL A 21 -8.28 -16.06 -6.40
N ASN A 22 -7.86 -14.81 -6.18
CA ASN A 22 -6.61 -14.30 -6.70
C ASN A 22 -5.39 -15.02 -6.09
N LEU A 23 -5.48 -15.48 -4.85
CA LEU A 23 -4.40 -16.24 -4.19
C LEU A 23 -4.53 -17.76 -4.40
N SER A 24 -5.77 -18.26 -4.49
CA SER A 24 -6.04 -19.70 -4.48
C SER A 24 -6.13 -20.30 -5.89
N ALA A 25 -6.47 -19.48 -6.89
CA ALA A 25 -6.61 -19.88 -8.28
C ALA A 25 -5.72 -19.07 -9.24
N ALA A 26 -4.86 -18.21 -8.69
CA ALA A 26 -3.83 -17.45 -9.40
C ALA A 26 -2.64 -17.17 -8.44
N GLU A 27 -1.74 -16.28 -8.83
CA GLU A 27 -0.48 -16.01 -8.11
C GLU A 27 -0.56 -14.80 -7.15
N GLY A 28 -1.76 -14.24 -6.94
CA GLY A 28 -1.96 -13.06 -6.12
C GLY A 28 -1.57 -11.76 -6.80
N HIS A 29 -1.11 -10.80 -6.00
CA HIS A 29 -0.62 -9.53 -6.52
C HIS A 29 0.79 -9.71 -7.09
N PRO A 30 1.10 -9.07 -8.23
CA PRO A 30 2.46 -9.08 -8.78
C PRO A 30 3.48 -8.54 -7.79
N ALA A 31 4.74 -8.99 -7.94
CA ALA A 31 5.85 -8.54 -7.09
C ALA A 31 6.00 -7.01 -7.06
N CYS A 32 5.74 -6.33 -8.19
CA CYS A 32 5.83 -4.87 -8.29
C CYS A 32 4.75 -4.10 -7.51
N VAL A 33 3.72 -4.79 -6.99
CA VAL A 33 2.72 -4.21 -6.08
C VAL A 33 3.04 -4.63 -4.65
N MET A 34 3.46 -5.88 -4.47
CA MET A 34 3.78 -6.44 -3.15
C MET A 34 5.05 -5.84 -2.54
N ASP A 35 6.01 -5.36 -3.34
CA ASP A 35 7.23 -4.72 -2.86
C ASP A 35 6.96 -3.51 -1.94
N MET A 36 5.97 -2.68 -2.26
CA MET A 36 5.54 -1.55 -1.43
C MET A 36 4.92 -2.03 -0.10
N SER A 37 4.10 -3.09 -0.15
CA SER A 37 3.50 -3.67 1.06
C SER A 37 4.55 -4.27 1.99
N PHE A 38 5.52 -5.00 1.44
CA PHE A 38 6.62 -5.57 2.24
C PHE A 38 7.60 -4.50 2.72
N SER A 39 7.81 -3.42 1.96
CA SER A 39 8.57 -2.26 2.42
C SER A 39 7.89 -1.59 3.63
N ASN A 40 6.57 -1.43 3.59
CA ASN A 40 5.78 -0.95 4.72
C ASN A 40 5.96 -1.84 5.96
N GLN A 41 5.88 -3.17 5.79
CA GLN A 41 6.08 -4.10 6.91
C GLN A 41 7.52 -4.05 7.47
N ALA A 42 8.53 -3.97 6.60
CA ALA A 42 9.93 -3.90 7.02
C ALA A 42 10.22 -2.61 7.80
N LEU A 43 9.75 -1.45 7.29
CA LEU A 43 9.93 -0.17 7.97
C LEU A 43 9.06 -0.04 9.22
N ALA A 44 7.91 -0.71 9.29
CA ALA A 44 7.15 -0.82 10.53
C ALA A 44 7.94 -1.56 11.63
N VAL A 45 8.58 -2.67 11.28
CA VAL A 45 9.44 -3.41 12.22
C VAL A 45 10.63 -2.55 12.65
N GLU A 46 11.27 -1.83 11.73
CA GLU A 46 12.33 -0.87 12.06
C GLU A 46 11.84 0.22 13.02
N TYR A 47 10.67 0.79 12.76
CA TYR A 47 10.06 1.83 13.61
C TYR A 47 9.77 1.30 15.02
N ILE A 48 9.19 0.11 15.13
CA ILE A 48 8.94 -0.54 16.43
C ILE A 48 10.25 -0.83 17.16
N LEU A 49 11.30 -1.25 16.45
CA LEU A 49 12.60 -1.52 17.07
C LEU A 49 13.22 -0.26 17.68
N ARG A 50 13.07 0.90 16.99
CA ARG A 50 13.63 2.18 17.42
C ARG A 50 12.79 2.86 18.51
N GLU A 51 11.48 2.97 18.27
CA GLU A 51 10.57 3.78 19.07
C GLU A 51 9.66 2.95 20.00
N GLY A 52 9.69 1.63 19.92
CA GLY A 52 8.72 0.76 20.60
C GLY A 52 8.65 0.92 22.11
N LYS A 53 9.71 1.41 22.77
CA LYS A 53 9.70 1.74 24.21
C LYS A 53 8.81 2.94 24.55
N ASN A 54 8.60 3.83 23.58
CA ASN A 54 7.78 5.04 23.68
C ASN A 54 6.34 4.79 23.22
N LEU A 55 6.04 3.60 22.68
CA LEU A 55 4.71 3.25 22.18
C LEU A 55 3.86 2.57 23.26
N GLU A 56 2.63 3.04 23.41
CA GLU A 56 1.57 2.36 24.17
C GLU A 56 1.05 1.12 23.42
N LYS A 57 0.34 0.23 24.12
CA LYS A 57 -0.31 -0.96 23.54
C LYS A 57 -1.59 -0.60 22.79
N LYS A 58 -1.45 0.06 21.64
CA LYS A 58 -2.53 0.41 20.73
C LYS A 58 -2.12 0.20 19.27
N VAL A 59 -3.09 0.26 18.36
CA VAL A 59 -2.84 0.22 16.92
C VAL A 59 -2.39 1.61 16.47
N TYR A 60 -1.28 1.67 15.74
CA TYR A 60 -0.76 2.90 15.15
C TYR A 60 -0.83 2.83 13.63
N ILE A 61 -1.07 3.99 13.02
CA ILE A 61 -0.75 4.22 11.62
C ILE A 61 0.74 4.58 11.56
N LEU A 62 1.45 4.11 10.52
CA LEU A 62 2.84 4.51 10.33
C LEU A 62 2.95 6.02 10.09
N PRO A 63 4.02 6.67 10.60
CA PRO A 63 4.29 8.07 10.30
C PRO A 63 4.29 8.33 8.78
N PRO A 64 3.68 9.44 8.30
CA PRO A 64 3.60 9.76 6.88
C PRO A 64 4.96 9.80 6.17
N GLU A 65 6.02 10.18 6.88
CA GLU A 65 7.38 10.27 6.36
C GLU A 65 7.93 8.90 5.94
N ILE A 66 7.50 7.82 6.61
CA ILE A 66 7.87 6.45 6.26
C ILE A 66 7.18 6.04 4.95
N ASP A 67 5.91 6.40 4.78
CA ASP A 67 5.15 6.09 3.57
C ASP A 67 5.68 6.87 2.36
N GLU A 68 5.99 8.17 2.54
CA GLU A 68 6.68 8.99 1.53
C GLU A 68 8.03 8.40 1.13
N ARG A 69 8.80 7.88 2.09
CA ARG A 69 10.08 7.22 1.81
C ARG A 69 9.89 5.98 0.95
N ILE A 70 8.86 5.17 1.20
CA ILE A 70 8.56 3.98 0.39
C ILE A 70 8.18 4.41 -1.04
N ALA A 71 7.33 5.44 -1.17
CA ALA A 71 6.95 5.97 -2.47
C ALA A 71 8.18 6.46 -3.27
N ARG A 72 9.10 7.20 -2.64
CA ARG A 72 10.35 7.64 -3.28
C ARG A 72 11.22 6.47 -3.72
N LEU A 73 11.46 5.48 -2.85
CA LEU A 73 12.23 4.28 -3.18
C LEU A 73 11.61 3.50 -4.34
N LYS A 74 10.27 3.44 -4.42
CA LYS A 74 9.56 2.82 -5.54
C LYS A 74 9.85 3.53 -6.85
N LEU A 75 9.72 4.85 -6.89
CA LEU A 75 10.00 5.65 -8.08
C LEU A 75 11.47 5.53 -8.52
N GLU A 76 12.40 5.60 -7.57
CA GLU A 76 13.83 5.39 -7.82
C GLU A 76 14.10 4.01 -8.42
N SER A 77 13.48 2.95 -7.88
CA SER A 77 13.63 1.59 -8.41
C SER A 77 13.10 1.42 -9.84
N MET A 78 12.18 2.28 -10.25
CA MET A 78 11.60 2.32 -11.60
C MET A 78 12.37 3.28 -12.54
N GLY A 79 13.40 3.97 -12.04
CA GLY A 79 14.11 5.01 -12.79
C GLY A 79 13.26 6.25 -13.06
N ILE A 80 12.26 6.53 -12.22
CA ILE A 80 11.39 7.70 -12.33
C ILE A 80 11.93 8.79 -11.41
N GLU A 81 12.23 9.96 -11.98
CA GLU A 81 12.58 11.16 -11.23
C GLU A 81 11.33 11.98 -10.92
N ILE A 82 11.35 12.68 -9.78
CA ILE A 82 10.32 13.63 -9.40
C ILE A 82 10.93 15.01 -9.19
N ASP A 83 10.15 16.01 -9.55
CA ASP A 83 10.45 17.42 -9.40
C ASP A 83 10.51 17.78 -7.90
N LYS A 84 11.16 18.91 -7.60
CA LYS A 84 11.09 19.53 -6.28
C LYS A 84 10.43 20.89 -6.42
N LEU A 85 9.52 21.20 -5.50
CA LEU A 85 8.96 22.54 -5.41
C LEU A 85 10.09 23.55 -5.19
N THR A 86 10.05 24.61 -5.97
CA THR A 86 10.92 25.77 -5.78
C THR A 86 10.56 26.48 -4.47
N PRO A 87 11.49 27.27 -3.88
CA PRO A 87 11.19 28.05 -2.68
C PRO A 87 9.94 28.92 -2.83
N GLU A 88 9.77 29.55 -4.00
CA GLU A 88 8.60 30.38 -4.32
C GLU A 88 7.29 29.57 -4.34
N GLN A 89 7.30 28.36 -4.91
CA GLN A 89 6.13 27.47 -4.92
C GLN A 89 5.77 26.98 -3.50
N LEU A 90 6.77 26.72 -2.65
CA LEU A 90 6.54 26.35 -1.26
C LEU A 90 5.95 27.51 -0.46
N GLU A 91 6.46 28.72 -0.66
CA GLU A 91 5.94 29.94 -0.03
C GLU A 91 4.50 30.22 -0.47
N TYR A 92 4.21 30.09 -1.77
CA TYR A 92 2.85 30.22 -2.31
C TYR A 92 1.87 29.22 -1.68
N LEU A 93 2.27 27.95 -1.51
CA LEU A 93 1.42 26.91 -0.92
C LEU A 93 1.20 27.07 0.59
N SER A 94 2.15 27.69 1.30
CA SER A 94 2.11 27.82 2.77
C SER A 94 1.61 29.18 3.25
N SER A 95 1.57 30.18 2.37
CA SER A 95 1.17 31.55 2.70
C SER A 95 -0.28 31.85 2.35
N TRP A 96 -1.04 32.32 3.34
CA TRP A 96 -2.37 32.91 3.18
C TRP A 96 -2.35 34.30 2.52
N GLU A 97 -1.16 34.90 2.32
CA GLU A 97 -1.02 36.23 1.71
C GLU A 97 -0.94 36.16 0.18
N LEU A 98 -0.62 34.99 -0.39
CA LEU A 98 -0.37 34.80 -1.82
C LEU A 98 -1.41 33.89 -2.50
N GLY A 99 -2.15 33.07 -1.74
CA GLY A 99 -3.32 32.29 -2.19
C GLY A 99 -4.61 32.81 -1.56
N THR A 100 -5.76 32.59 -2.22
CA THR A 100 -7.10 32.92 -1.68
C THR A 100 -7.37 32.32 -0.31
#